data_AF-A0A164HQH0-F1
#
_entry.id   AF-A0A164HQH0-F1
#
_cell.length_a   1.000
_cell.length_b   1.000
_cell.length_c   1.000
_cell.angle_alpha   90.00
_cell.angle_beta   90.00
_cell.angle_gamma   90.00
#
_symmetry.space_group_name_H-M   'P 1'
#
loop_
_entity.id
_entity.type
_entity.pdbx_description
1 polymer ?
#
loop_
_entity_poly.entity_id
_entity_poly.type
_entity_poly.pdbx_seq_one_letter_code
_entity_poly.pdbx_strand_id
1 'polypeptide(L)'
;FQLKDSTRSGEVPDLWYVVRKKVGDMRTTLPGGVNGPFFNDEFGDVYGVIYALQAHGFSPAELKEQADSVRQQLLRVPDVNKV
;
A
#
# COMPACT_ATOMS: atom_id res chain seq x y z
N PHE A 1 16.74 -5.53 -12.60
CA PHE A 1 17.37 -4.52 -11.72
C PHE A 1 17.36 -5.06 -10.31
N GLN A 2 18.52 -5.24 -9.69
CA GLN A 2 18.63 -5.68 -8.30
C GLN A 2 19.37 -4.60 -7.52
N LEU A 3 18.84 -4.22 -6.37
CA LEU A 3 19.55 -3.40 -5.39
C LEU A 3 20.78 -4.19 -4.92
N LYS A 4 21.96 -3.55 -4.87
CA LYS A 4 23.13 -4.17 -4.24
C LYS A 4 22.86 -4.29 -2.75
N ASP A 5 23.26 -5.40 -2.13
CA ASP A 5 23.12 -5.60 -0.68
C ASP A 5 23.84 -4.53 0.15
N SER A 6 24.83 -3.85 -0.44
CA SER A 6 25.55 -2.73 0.17
C SER A 6 24.84 -1.38 0.08
N THR A 7 23.64 -1.31 -0.50
CA THR A 7 22.88 -0.05 -0.64
C THR A 7 22.48 0.44 0.75
N ARG A 8 22.74 1.72 1.05
CA ARG A 8 22.34 2.28 2.34
C ARG A 8 20.81 2.37 2.41
N SER A 9 20.23 2.07 3.56
CA SER A 9 18.77 2.07 3.74
C SER A 9 18.09 3.38 3.29
N GLY A 10 18.74 4.53 3.55
CA GLY A 10 18.25 5.85 3.13
C GLY A 10 18.24 6.10 1.61
N GLU A 11 18.99 5.34 0.82
CA GLU A 11 19.09 5.50 -0.65
C GLU A 11 18.07 4.64 -1.40
N VAL A 12 17.45 3.67 -0.71
CA VAL A 12 16.50 2.72 -1.30
C VAL A 12 15.25 3.41 -1.88
N PRO A 13 14.62 4.39 -1.20
CA PRO A 13 13.44 5.08 -1.75
C PRO A 13 13.71 5.80 -3.07
N ASP A 14 14.86 6.50 -3.17
CA ASP A 14 15.25 7.23 -4.37
C ASP A 14 15.53 6.29 -5.54
N LEU A 15 16.12 5.11 -5.27
CA LEU A 15 16.35 4.14 -6.33
C LEU A 15 15.03 3.57 -6.87
N TRP A 16 14.07 3.26 -5.99
CA TRP A 16 12.74 2.85 -6.43
C TRP A 16 12.04 3.93 -7.26
N TYR A 17 12.17 5.20 -6.88
CA TYR A 17 11.68 6.32 -7.69
C TYR A 17 12.28 6.31 -9.11
N VAL A 18 13.61 6.15 -9.24
CA VAL A 18 14.27 6.11 -10.55
C VAL A 18 13.78 4.94 -11.40
N VAL A 19 13.58 3.77 -10.80
CA VAL A 19 13.04 2.59 -11.51
C VAL A 19 11.63 2.88 -12.02
N ARG A 20 10.73 3.40 -11.17
CA ARG A 20 9.36 3.72 -11.57
C ARG A 20 9.32 4.76 -12.69
N LYS A 21 10.14 5.80 -12.58
CA LYS A 21 10.27 6.84 -13.60
C LYS A 21 10.66 6.24 -14.95
N LYS A 22 11.74 5.45 -15.00
CA LYS A 22 12.21 4.82 -16.26
C LYS A 22 11.15 3.91 -16.88
N VAL A 23 10.46 3.11 -16.06
CA VAL A 23 9.39 2.22 -16.54
C VAL A 23 8.18 3.03 -17.03
N GLY A 24 7.85 4.14 -16.37
CA GLY A 24 6.82 5.09 -16.82
C GLY A 24 7.17 5.77 -18.14
N ASP A 25 8.41 6.21 -18.32
CA ASP A 25 8.89 6.85 -19.55
C ASP A 25 8.79 5.91 -20.77
N MET A 26 8.97 4.60 -20.56
CA MET A 26 8.84 3.55 -21.59
C MET A 26 7.40 3.10 -21.85
N ARG A 27 6.40 3.66 -21.16
CA ARG A 27 5.01 3.22 -21.29
C ARG A 27 4.51 3.27 -22.75
N THR A 28 4.96 4.26 -23.53
CA THR A 28 4.57 4.44 -24.93
C THR A 28 5.16 3.39 -25.87
N THR A 29 6.20 2.66 -25.43
CA THR A 29 6.81 1.58 -26.21
C THR A 29 6.19 0.21 -25.91
N LEU A 30 5.22 0.15 -24.99
CA LEU A 30 4.55 -1.10 -24.64
C LEU A 30 3.56 -1.51 -25.74
N PRO A 31 3.35 -2.82 -25.96
CA PRO A 31 2.35 -3.31 -26.89
C PRO A 31 0.95 -2.78 -26.59
N GLY A 32 0.12 -2.64 -27.63
CA GLY A 32 -1.29 -2.31 -27.47
C GLY A 32 -2.02 -3.33 -26.59
N GLY A 33 -2.91 -2.86 -25.72
CA GLY A 33 -3.66 -3.69 -24.77
C GLY A 33 -3.00 -3.86 -23.39
N VAL A 34 -1.77 -3.35 -23.20
CA VAL A 34 -1.13 -3.32 -21.88
C VAL A 34 -1.81 -2.27 -20.98
N ASN A 35 -2.37 -2.73 -19.86
CA ASN A 35 -2.90 -1.88 -18.80
C ASN A 35 -1.84 -1.71 -17.70
N GLY A 36 -1.33 -0.49 -17.53
CA GLY A 36 -0.24 -0.18 -16.60
C GLY A 36 0.82 0.73 -17.24
N PRO A 37 2.03 0.83 -16.65
CA PRO A 37 2.53 0.13 -15.47
C PRO A 37 1.93 0.65 -14.15
N PHE A 38 1.66 -0.25 -13.20
CA PHE A 38 1.26 0.07 -11.84
C PHE A 38 2.39 -0.34 -10.89
N PHE A 39 2.62 0.44 -9.84
CA PHE A 39 3.64 0.17 -8.84
C PHE A 39 2.96 0.01 -7.49
N ASN A 40 3.22 -1.12 -6.83
CA ASN A 40 2.93 -1.29 -5.42
C ASN A 40 4.16 -0.80 -4.66
N ASP A 41 4.05 0.34 -3.98
CA ASP A 41 5.15 0.91 -3.19
C ASP A 41 5.00 0.60 -1.68
N GLU A 42 3.97 -0.17 -1.31
CA GLU A 42 3.63 -0.52 0.07
C GLU A 42 4.30 -1.81 0.56
N PHE A 43 5.30 -2.34 -0.16
CA PHE A 43 6.00 -3.59 0.21
C PHE A 43 6.71 -3.53 1.57
N GLY A 44 6.97 -2.33 2.09
CA GLY A 44 7.56 -2.12 3.42
C GLY A 44 6.54 -2.03 4.56
N ASP A 45 5.24 -2.03 4.26
CA ASP A 45 4.20 -1.91 5.29
C ASP A 45 4.12 -3.19 6.12
N VAL A 46 4.23 -3.04 7.44
CA VAL A 46 4.08 -4.15 8.40
C VAL A 46 2.82 -3.92 9.22
N TYR A 47 1.93 -4.93 9.25
CA TYR A 47 0.73 -4.91 10.08
C TYR A 47 1.00 -5.64 11.40
N GLY A 48 1.03 -4.90 12.50
CA GLY A 48 1.34 -5.45 13.83
C GLY A 48 0.18 -6.21 14.47
N VAL A 49 -1.06 -5.83 14.15
CA VAL A 49 -2.27 -6.42 14.74
C VAL A 49 -3.38 -6.50 13.69
N ILE A 50 -4.17 -7.58 13.74
CA ILE A 50 -5.33 -7.80 12.87
C ILE A 50 -6.57 -8.01 13.74
N TYR A 51 -7.64 -7.27 13.47
CA TYR A 51 -8.92 -7.40 14.16
C TYR A 51 -10.00 -7.85 13.19
N ALA A 52 -10.79 -8.84 13.59
CA ALA A 52 -11.97 -9.29 12.85
C ALA A 52 -13.23 -8.81 13.56
N LEU A 53 -14.15 -8.21 12.81
CA LEU A 53 -15.44 -7.73 13.31
C LEU A 53 -16.54 -8.71 12.88
N GLN A 54 -17.29 -9.21 13.85
CA GLN A 54 -18.42 -10.10 13.63
C GLN A 54 -19.58 -9.67 14.52
N ALA A 55 -20.79 -9.59 13.95
CA ALA A 55 -22.02 -9.37 14.70
C ALA A 55 -23.15 -10.20 14.10
N HIS A 56 -24.00 -10.75 14.96
CA HIS A 56 -25.20 -11.47 14.54
C HIS A 56 -26.36 -10.50 14.34
N GLY A 57 -27.15 -10.68 13.28
CA GLY A 57 -28.34 -9.87 13.02
C GLY A 57 -28.09 -8.51 12.34
N PHE A 58 -26.83 -8.20 12.02
CA PHE A 58 -26.46 -7.01 11.23
C PHE A 58 -26.21 -7.39 9.78
N SER A 59 -26.57 -6.51 8.87
CA SER A 59 -26.19 -6.62 7.47
C SER A 59 -24.70 -6.33 7.28
N PRO A 60 -24.08 -6.79 6.18
CA PRO A 60 -22.71 -6.43 5.84
C PRO A 60 -22.47 -4.91 5.73
N ALA A 61 -23.50 -4.15 5.33
CA ALA A 61 -23.41 -2.70 5.21
C ALA A 61 -23.28 -2.02 6.59
N GLU A 62 -24.13 -2.40 7.54
CA GLU A 62 -24.07 -1.87 8.91
C GLU A 62 -22.77 -2.28 9.60
N LEU A 63 -22.31 -3.52 9.39
CA LEU A 63 -21.00 -3.97 9.89
C LEU A 63 -19.86 -3.12 9.32
N LYS A 64 -19.93 -2.76 8.05
CA LYS A 64 -18.94 -1.89 7.41
C LYS A 64 -18.96 -0.48 8.01
N GLU A 65 -20.14 0.11 8.23
CA GLU A 65 -20.25 1.43 8.86
C GLU A 65 -19.61 1.46 10.25
N GLN A 66 -19.83 0.41 11.04
CA GLN A 66 -19.19 0.28 12.35
C GLN A 66 -17.67 0.07 12.23
N ALA A 67 -17.21 -0.76 11.28
CA ALA A 67 -15.79 -0.94 11.01
C ALA A 67 -15.11 0.38 10.60
N ASP A 68 -15.77 1.17 9.75
CA ASP A 68 -15.27 2.48 9.32
C ASP A 68 -15.19 3.46 10.50
N SER A 69 -16.17 3.46 11.40
CA SER A 69 -16.12 4.25 12.64
C SER A 69 -14.94 3.87 13.54
N VAL A 70 -14.71 2.57 13.75
CA VAL A 70 -13.55 2.07 14.52
C VAL A 70 -12.25 2.47 13.85
N ARG A 71 -12.15 2.32 12.52
CA ARG A 71 -11.00 2.75 11.73
C ARG A 71 -10.68 4.24 11.93
N GLN A 72 -11.69 5.12 11.88
CA GLN A 72 -11.51 6.55 12.09
C GLN A 72 -10.98 6.91 13.48
N GLN A 73 -11.30 6.10 14.49
CA GLN A 73 -10.78 6.28 15.85
C GLN A 73 -9.34 5.79 15.95
N LEU A 74 -9.02 4.64 15.37
CA LEU A 74 -7.67 4.07 15.36
C LEU A 74 -6.67 4.98 14.65
N LEU A 75 -7.05 5.61 13.53
CA LEU A 75 -6.21 6.56 12.81
C LEU A 75 -5.83 7.82 13.62
N ARG A 76 -6.47 8.06 14.78
CA ARG A 76 -6.13 9.18 15.69
C ARG A 76 -5.12 8.79 16.77
N VAL A 77 -4.85 7.49 16.94
CA VAL A 77 -3.88 7.02 17.93
C VAL A 77 -2.47 7.38 17.46
N PRO A 78 -1.61 7.93 18.34
CA PRO A 78 -0.23 8.22 17.98
C PRO A 78 0.47 7.00 17.36
N ASP A 79 1.30 7.26 16.35
CA ASP A 79 2.09 6.25 15.63
C ASP A 79 1.29 5.23 14.78
N VAL A 80 -0.04 5.37 14.67
CA VAL A 80 -0.84 4.63 13.70
C VAL A 80 -0.71 5.27 12.32
N ASN A 81 -0.03 4.57 11.41
CA ASN A 81 0.16 5.03 10.03
C ASN A 81 -0.95 4.49 9.09
N LYS A 82 -1.38 3.24 9.30
CA LYS A 82 -2.32 2.54 8.41
C LYS A 82 -3.27 1.62 9.19
N VAL A 83 -4.56 1.63 8.80
CA VAL A 83 -5.67 0.82 9.34
C VAL A 83 -6.58 0.38 8.20
#